data_AF-R6RLE6-F1
#
_entry.id   AF-R6RLE6-F1
#
_cell.length_a   1.000
_cell.length_b   1.000
_cell.length_c   1.000
_cell.angle_alpha   90.00
_cell.angle_beta   90.00
_cell.angle_gamma   90.00
#
_symmetry.space_group_name_H-M   'P 1'
#
loop_
_entity.id
_entity.type
_entity.pdbx_description
1 polymer ?
#
loop_
_entity_poly.entity_id
_entity_poly.type
_entity_poly.pdbx_seq_one_letter_code
_entity_poly.pdbx_strand_id
1 'polypeptide(L)'
;MNLYETVIKCLNENKHTFEDVIWIGNLQFSIPIENFVTLSKQLSDNGRFDYDRLSKDIIIVGKDFWLEINPFIEYYPYLDPFEPLSDINLWVYKTQPAQPTIEKCVNALSLDQASEYQKEKIRKIYGSNDCYPLRIILQHFTE
;
A
#
# COMPACT_ATOMS: atom_id res chain seq x y z
N MET A 1 6.35 23.11 0.37
CA MET A 1 6.54 21.79 1.00
C MET A 1 7.48 20.99 0.12
N ASN A 2 8.55 20.41 0.63
CA ASN A 2 9.40 19.47 -0.13
C ASN A 2 8.95 18.01 0.10
N LEU A 3 9.55 17.07 -0.64
CA LEU A 3 9.20 15.65 -0.50
C LEU A 3 9.39 15.14 0.94
N TYR A 4 10.48 15.54 1.60
CA TYR A 4 10.72 15.16 3.00
C TYR A 4 9.60 15.64 3.92
N GLU A 5 9.17 16.89 3.79
CA GLU A 5 8.08 17.47 4.58
C GLU A 5 6.75 16.74 4.33
N THR A 6 6.49 16.26 3.11
CA THR A 6 5.29 15.45 2.82
C THR A 6 5.30 14.12 3.58
N VAL A 7 6.48 13.49 3.70
CA VAL A 7 6.66 12.25 4.47
C VAL A 7 6.42 12.53 5.96
N ILE A 8 7.06 13.57 6.50
CA ILE A 8 6.90 13.94 7.92
C ILE A 8 5.45 14.23 8.25
N LYS A 9 4.73 14.94 7.37
CA LYS A 9 3.30 15.20 7.54
C LYS A 9 2.51 13.89 7.60
N CYS A 10 2.69 12.99 6.63
CA CYS A 10 1.98 11.71 6.58
C CYS A 10 2.27 10.83 7.81
N LEU A 11 3.53 10.78 8.26
CA LEU A 11 3.92 10.06 9.47
C LEU A 11 3.21 10.63 10.71
N ASN A 12 3.25 11.96 10.90
CA ASN A 12 2.63 12.63 12.04
C ASN A 12 1.11 12.41 12.08
N GLU A 13 0.42 12.47 10.93
CA GLU A 13 -1.01 12.18 10.82
C GLU A 13 -1.37 10.75 11.26
N ASN A 14 -0.42 9.82 11.10
CA ASN A 14 -0.57 8.42 11.49
C ASN A 14 0.13 8.08 12.81
N LYS A 15 0.53 9.09 13.61
CA LYS A 15 1.17 8.95 14.93
C LYS A 15 2.54 8.24 14.90
N HIS A 16 3.24 8.35 13.78
CA HIS A 16 4.61 7.88 13.60
C HIS A 16 5.57 9.06 13.48
N THR A 17 6.84 8.81 13.76
CA THR A 17 7.94 9.74 13.58
C THR A 17 8.91 9.22 12.52
N PHE A 18 9.80 10.09 12.02
CA PHE A 18 10.82 9.65 11.06
C PHE A 18 11.83 8.67 11.67
N GLU A 19 11.94 8.62 13.00
CA GLU A 19 12.78 7.69 13.74
C GLU A 19 12.22 6.25 13.68
N ASP A 20 10.92 6.09 13.43
CA ASP A 20 10.26 4.79 13.27
C ASP A 20 10.55 4.14 11.90
N VAL A 21 11.19 4.87 10.99
CA VAL A 21 11.56 4.39 9.65
C VAL A 21 12.76 3.43 9.74
N ILE A 22 12.58 2.22 9.24
CA ILE A 22 13.61 1.17 9.20
C ILE A 22 14.44 1.27 7.92
N TRP A 23 13.78 1.46 6.77
CA TRP A 23 14.47 1.59 5.49
C TRP A 23 13.62 2.31 4.43
N ILE A 24 14.30 2.82 3.40
CA ILE A 24 13.70 3.54 2.27
C ILE A 24 14.29 2.97 0.98
N GLY A 25 13.50 2.83 -0.08
CA GLY A 25 13.99 2.30 -1.35
C GLY A 25 12.85 1.80 -2.21
N ASN A 26 13.04 0.66 -2.87
CA ASN A 26 12.01 -0.04 -3.62
C ASN A 26 12.08 -1.55 -3.34
N LEU A 27 11.35 -2.36 -4.11
CA LEU A 27 11.33 -3.82 -3.95
C LEU A 27 12.66 -4.50 -4.29
N GLN A 28 13.62 -3.79 -4.90
CA GLN A 28 14.90 -4.35 -5.38
C GLN A 28 16.10 -3.91 -4.56
N PHE A 29 16.11 -2.68 -4.03
CA PHE A 29 17.22 -2.13 -3.26
C PHE A 29 16.79 -1.08 -2.24
N SER A 30 17.62 -0.90 -1.22
CA SER A 30 17.50 0.18 -0.23
C SER A 30 18.42 1.34 -0.55
N ILE A 31 17.98 2.55 -0.20
CA ILE A 31 18.73 3.79 -0.24
C ILE A 31 19.12 4.15 1.20
N PRO A 32 20.36 4.60 1.47
CA PRO A 32 20.72 5.12 2.79
C PRO A 32 19.76 6.25 3.21
N ILE A 33 19.25 6.18 4.44
CA ILE A 33 18.24 7.13 4.94
C ILE A 33 18.73 8.58 4.82
N GLU A 34 19.98 8.86 5.23
CA GLU A 34 20.57 10.20 5.15
C GLU A 34 20.64 10.72 3.70
N ASN A 35 20.91 9.84 2.75
CA ASN A 35 20.93 10.18 1.33
C ASN A 35 19.52 10.56 0.84
N PHE A 36 18.50 9.76 1.20
CA PHE A 36 17.11 10.09 0.91
C PHE A 36 16.72 11.45 1.52
N VAL A 37 17.03 11.71 2.79
CA VAL A 37 16.72 12.98 3.48
C VAL A 37 17.35 14.17 2.75
N THR A 38 18.60 14.04 2.32
CA THR A 38 19.30 15.11 1.60
C THR A 38 18.65 15.40 0.25
N LEU A 39 18.42 14.36 -0.57
CA LEU A 39 17.84 14.50 -1.90
C LEU A 39 16.38 14.98 -1.86
N SER A 40 15.57 14.43 -0.93
CA SER A 40 14.15 14.79 -0.78
C SER A 40 13.94 16.23 -0.32
N LYS A 41 14.86 16.80 0.46
CA LYS A 41 14.85 18.24 0.82
C LYS A 41 15.23 19.16 -0.33
N GLN A 42 16.06 18.68 -1.27
CA GLN A 42 16.47 19.43 -2.46
C GLN A 42 15.43 19.40 -3.57
N LEU A 43 14.51 18.44 -3.54
CA LEU A 43 13.37 18.33 -4.46
C LEU A 43 12.29 19.38 -4.14
N SER A 44 12.65 20.65 -4.20
CA SER A 44 11.71 21.77 -4.26
C SER A 44 12.33 22.89 -5.07
N ASP A 45 11.69 23.29 -6.16
CA ASP A 45 12.04 24.48 -6.93
C ASP A 45 10.99 25.57 -6.67
N ASN A 46 11.39 26.70 -6.08
CA ASN A 46 10.50 27.80 -5.72
C ASN A 46 9.27 27.37 -4.88
N GLY A 47 9.46 26.40 -3.97
CA GLY A 47 8.40 25.87 -3.12
C GLY A 47 7.46 24.86 -3.78
N ARG A 48 7.72 24.49 -5.05
CA ARG A 48 6.96 23.52 -5.84
C ARG A 48 7.71 22.20 -5.97
N PHE A 49 6.98 21.10 -5.87
CA PHE A 49 7.47 19.74 -6.06
C PHE A 49 6.82 19.17 -7.32
N ASP A 50 7.64 18.81 -8.32
CA ASP A 50 7.19 18.16 -9.55
C ASP A 50 7.09 16.64 -9.32
N TYR A 51 5.90 16.19 -8.93
CA TYR A 51 5.62 14.79 -8.63
C TYR A 51 5.70 13.88 -9.87
N ASP A 52 5.57 14.43 -11.08
CA ASP A 52 5.68 13.65 -12.32
C ASP A 52 7.11 13.13 -12.54
N ARG A 53 8.11 13.75 -11.89
CA ARG A 53 9.51 13.32 -11.93
C ARG A 53 9.91 12.41 -10.77
N LEU A 54 9.01 12.13 -9.84
CA LEU A 54 9.30 11.24 -8.71
C LEU A 54 9.25 9.77 -9.15
N SER A 55 10.19 8.97 -8.65
CA SER A 55 10.13 7.52 -8.81
C SER A 55 8.93 6.96 -8.05
N LYS A 56 7.94 6.43 -8.78
CA LYS A 56 6.65 5.96 -8.24
C LYS A 56 6.76 4.64 -7.44
N ASP A 57 7.88 3.94 -7.57
CA ASP A 57 8.19 2.69 -6.87
C ASP A 57 8.88 2.90 -5.52
N ILE A 58 9.11 4.15 -5.10
CA ILE A 58 9.65 4.45 -3.79
C ILE A 58 8.67 4.02 -2.69
N ILE A 59 9.21 3.29 -1.72
CA ILE A 59 8.54 2.91 -0.49
C ILE A 59 9.37 3.34 0.73
N ILE A 60 8.65 3.71 1.78
CA ILE A 60 9.21 4.06 3.09
C ILE A 60 8.65 3.08 4.08
N VAL A 61 9.51 2.25 4.68
CA VAL A 61 9.08 1.16 5.55
C VAL A 61 9.48 1.46 6.99
N GLY A 62 8.49 1.49 7.87
CA GLY A 62 8.67 1.55 9.31
C GLY A 62 8.47 0.19 9.97
N LYS A 63 8.40 0.18 11.30
CA LYS A 63 8.31 -1.05 12.09
C LYS A 63 7.02 -1.84 11.89
N ASP A 64 5.90 -1.15 11.80
CA ASP A 64 4.55 -1.71 11.69
C ASP A 64 3.73 -1.06 10.56
N PHE A 65 4.39 -0.28 9.71
CA PHE A 65 3.77 0.42 8.60
C PHE A 65 4.70 0.51 7.39
N TRP A 66 4.12 0.87 6.25
CA TRP A 66 4.87 1.40 5.13
C TRP A 66 4.05 2.45 4.38
N LEU A 67 4.76 3.31 3.64
CA LEU A 67 4.20 4.31 2.75
C LEU A 67 4.52 3.93 1.30
N GLU A 68 3.54 4.08 0.43
CA GLU A 68 3.70 4.01 -1.02
C GLU A 68 3.21 5.31 -1.66
N ILE A 69 3.71 5.64 -2.85
CA ILE A 69 3.13 6.74 -3.63
C ILE A 69 1.70 6.36 -4.04
N ASN A 70 0.77 7.31 -3.91
CA ASN A 70 -0.62 7.15 -4.30
C ASN A 70 -0.70 6.87 -5.80
N PRO A 71 -1.19 5.68 -6.23
CA PRO A 71 -1.23 5.32 -7.64
C PRO A 71 -2.19 6.20 -8.44
N PHE A 72 -3.13 6.89 -7.76
CA PHE A 72 -4.09 7.77 -8.39
C PHE A 72 -3.62 9.22 -8.52
N ILE A 73 -2.40 9.55 -8.07
CA ILE A 73 -1.90 10.94 -8.07
C ILE A 73 -1.93 11.58 -9.47
N GLU A 74 -1.68 10.79 -10.51
CA GLU A 74 -1.71 11.20 -11.92
C GLU A 74 -3.12 11.52 -12.44
N TYR A 75 -4.18 11.03 -11.77
CA TYR A 75 -5.58 11.31 -12.08
C TYR A 75 -6.15 12.48 -11.30
N TYR A 76 -5.32 13.29 -10.65
CA TYR A 76 -5.71 14.61 -10.14
C TYR A 76 -5.28 15.71 -11.14
N PRO A 77 -5.99 15.87 -12.29
CA PRO A 77 -5.70 16.90 -13.29
C PRO A 77 -6.06 18.32 -12.82
N TYR A 78 -6.60 18.46 -11.61
CA TYR A 78 -7.05 19.72 -11.01
C TYR A 78 -6.48 19.93 -9.62
N LEU A 79 -5.22 19.56 -9.40
CA LEU A 79 -4.48 20.31 -8.40
C LEU A 79 -4.32 21.70 -9.00
N ASP A 80 -5.16 22.62 -8.54
CA ASP A 80 -4.95 24.04 -8.78
C ASP A 80 -3.45 24.28 -8.52
N PRO A 81 -2.68 24.87 -9.44
CA PRO A 81 -1.28 25.19 -9.21
C PRO A 81 -1.05 26.11 -7.99
N PHE A 82 -2.13 26.60 -7.36
CA PHE A 82 -2.17 27.32 -6.09
C PHE A 82 -2.64 26.49 -4.87
N GLU A 83 -3.13 25.25 -5.05
CA GLU A 83 -3.42 24.35 -3.92
C GLU A 83 -2.10 23.97 -3.24
N PRO A 84 -1.97 24.22 -1.93
CA PRO A 84 -0.76 23.86 -1.22
C PRO A 84 -0.62 22.34 -1.22
N LEU A 85 0.61 21.86 -1.47
CA LEU A 85 0.97 20.43 -1.42
C LEU A 85 0.52 19.72 -0.12
N SER A 86 0.17 20.48 0.92
CA SER A 86 -0.47 19.95 2.14
C SER A 86 -1.74 19.17 1.84
N ASP A 87 -2.50 19.49 0.80
CA ASP A 87 -3.79 18.86 0.54
C ASP A 87 -3.69 17.67 -0.44
N ILE A 88 -2.48 17.44 -0.95
CA ILE A 88 -2.17 16.31 -1.83
C ILE A 88 -1.96 15.06 -0.98
N ASN A 89 -2.85 14.10 -1.15
CA ASN A 89 -2.73 12.78 -0.55
C ASN A 89 -1.69 11.93 -1.31
N LEU A 90 -0.43 12.37 -1.28
CA LEU A 90 0.70 11.80 -2.04
C LEU A 90 1.06 10.40 -1.56
N TRP A 91 0.93 10.14 -0.26
CA TRP A 91 1.33 8.88 0.36
C TRP A 91 0.11 8.05 0.76
N VAL A 92 0.10 6.78 0.35
CA VAL A 92 -0.84 5.79 0.86
C VAL A 92 -0.19 5.14 2.07
N TYR A 93 -0.65 5.53 3.26
CA TYR A 93 -0.27 4.88 4.50
C TYR A 93 -0.88 3.47 4.58
N LYS A 94 -0.05 2.47 4.83
CA LYS A 94 -0.46 1.08 5.03
C LYS A 94 0.13 0.57 6.33
N THR A 95 -0.71 0.02 7.20
CA THR A 95 -0.26 -0.76 8.34
C THR A 95 0.01 -2.19 7.91
N GLN A 96 0.96 -2.86 8.57
CA GLN A 96 0.95 -4.31 8.58
C GLN A 96 -0.44 -4.77 9.04
N PRO A 97 -1.16 -5.60 8.25
CA PRO A 97 -2.45 -6.10 8.72
C PRO A 97 -2.20 -6.85 10.03
N ALA A 98 -2.96 -6.52 11.07
CA ALA A 98 -2.95 -7.31 12.28
C ALA A 98 -3.21 -8.77 11.88
N GLN A 99 -2.34 -9.69 12.30
CA GLN A 99 -2.59 -11.12 12.12
C GLN A 99 -3.99 -11.38 12.70
N PRO A 100 -4.93 -11.94 11.91
CA PRO A 100 -6.25 -12.22 12.41
C PRO A 100 -6.15 -13.07 13.68
N THR A 101 -6.92 -12.73 14.71
CA THR A 101 -6.95 -13.49 15.98
C THR A 101 -7.46 -14.92 15.80
N ILE A 102 -8.10 -15.19 14.66
CA ILE A 102 -8.63 -16.49 14.28
C ILE A 102 -7.75 -17.05 13.17
N GLU A 103 -6.95 -18.05 13.50
CA GLU A 103 -6.28 -18.89 12.51
C GLU A 103 -7.24 -20.01 12.10
N LYS A 104 -7.41 -20.21 10.79
CA LYS A 104 -8.21 -21.30 10.25
C LYS A 104 -7.32 -22.21 9.42
N CYS A 105 -7.33 -23.50 9.73
CA CYS A 105 -6.82 -24.50 8.80
C CYS A 105 -7.74 -24.54 7.58
N VAL A 106 -7.13 -24.52 6.40
CA VAL A 106 -7.84 -24.51 5.13
C VAL A 106 -7.46 -25.77 4.37
N ASN A 107 -8.45 -26.52 3.92
CA ASN A 107 -8.21 -27.79 3.22
C ASN A 107 -7.99 -27.59 1.71
N ALA A 108 -8.21 -26.37 1.21
CA ALA A 108 -8.02 -25.98 -0.18
C ALA A 108 -7.73 -24.47 -0.30
N LEU A 109 -6.82 -24.12 -1.21
CA LEU A 109 -6.51 -22.75 -1.66
C LEU A 109 -7.16 -22.45 -3.02
N SER A 110 -7.55 -23.48 -3.76
CA SER A 110 -8.31 -23.37 -5.02
C SER A 110 -9.44 -24.39 -5.08
N LEU A 111 -10.43 -24.16 -5.95
CA LEU A 111 -11.47 -25.15 -6.21
C LEU A 111 -10.93 -26.44 -6.82
N ASP A 112 -9.77 -26.42 -7.47
CA ASP A 112 -9.18 -27.64 -8.04
C ASP A 112 -8.81 -28.66 -6.96
N GLN A 113 -8.54 -28.18 -5.75
CA GLN A 113 -8.25 -29.00 -4.58
C GLN A 113 -9.53 -29.49 -3.87
N ALA A 114 -10.71 -29.12 -4.38
CA ALA A 114 -12.01 -29.50 -3.85
C ALA A 114 -12.52 -30.81 -4.44
N SER A 115 -13.34 -31.52 -3.65
CA SER A 115 -14.18 -32.59 -4.19
C SER A 115 -15.21 -32.04 -5.18
N GLU A 116 -15.63 -32.86 -6.15
CA GLU A 116 -16.68 -32.47 -7.11
C GLU A 116 -17.99 -32.07 -6.42
N TYR A 117 -18.32 -32.70 -5.28
CA TYR A 117 -19.47 -32.32 -4.47
C TYR A 117 -19.38 -30.87 -3.94
N GLN A 118 -18.21 -30.45 -3.46
CA GLN A 118 -17.98 -29.08 -2.99
C GLN A 118 -18.03 -28.07 -4.16
N LYS A 119 -17.43 -28.43 -5.31
CA LYS A 119 -17.46 -27.60 -6.52
C LYS A 119 -18.90 -27.36 -6.97
N GLU A 120 -19.72 -28.40 -7.02
CA GLU A 120 -21.12 -28.31 -7.45
C GLU A 120 -21.95 -27.46 -6.49
N LYS A 121 -21.75 -27.64 -5.18
CA LYS A 121 -22.41 -26.82 -4.16
C LYS A 121 -22.08 -25.33 -4.31
N ILE A 122 -20.81 -25.00 -4.56
CA ILE A 122 -20.36 -23.61 -4.76
C ILE A 122 -20.93 -23.03 -6.05
N ARG A 123 -20.86 -23.75 -7.17
CA ARG A 123 -21.43 -23.32 -8.46
C ARG A 123 -22.92 -23.05 -8.37
N LYS A 124 -23.66 -23.88 -7.62
CA LYS A 124 -25.10 -23.70 -7.42
C LYS A 124 -25.45 -22.44 -6.62
N ILE A 125 -24.60 -22.02 -5.69
CA ILE A 125 -24.84 -20.85 -4.83
C ILE A 125 -24.34 -19.56 -5.48
N TYR A 126 -23.15 -19.59 -6.10
CA TYR A 126 -22.43 -18.40 -6.54
C TYR A 126 -22.32 -18.27 -8.08
N GLY A 127 -22.90 -19.21 -8.84
CA GLY A 127 -22.80 -19.30 -10.30
C GLY A 127 -21.48 -19.91 -10.75
N SER A 128 -21.40 -20.41 -11.99
CA SER A 128 -20.16 -20.96 -12.56
C SER A 128 -19.19 -19.85 -12.94
N ASN A 129 -18.18 -19.63 -12.09
CA ASN A 129 -17.02 -18.78 -12.38
C ASN A 129 -15.72 -19.61 -12.43
N ASP A 130 -14.73 -19.11 -13.16
CA ASP A 130 -13.40 -19.74 -13.26
C ASP A 130 -12.52 -19.47 -12.02
N CYS A 131 -12.85 -18.44 -11.24
CA CYS A 131 -12.12 -18.05 -10.04
C CYS A 131 -13.08 -17.55 -8.97
N TYR A 132 -12.91 -18.04 -7.74
CA TYR A 132 -13.70 -17.61 -6.60
C TYR A 132 -12.77 -17.03 -5.53
N PRO A 133 -13.14 -15.91 -4.90
CA PRO A 133 -12.41 -15.36 -3.77
C PRO A 133 -12.14 -16.41 -2.69
N LEU A 134 -10.95 -16.37 -2.07
CA LEU A 134 -10.55 -17.29 -1.01
C LEU A 134 -11.62 -17.39 0.07
N ARG A 135 -12.26 -16.29 0.48
CA ARG A 135 -13.38 -16.31 1.45
C ARG A 135 -14.54 -17.25 1.11
N ILE A 136 -14.85 -17.47 -0.17
CA ILE A 136 -15.92 -18.38 -0.63
C ILE A 136 -15.44 -19.82 -0.51
N ILE A 137 -14.18 -20.07 -0.90
CA ILE A 137 -13.52 -21.36 -0.72
C ILE A 137 -13.46 -21.68 0.78
N LEU A 138 -13.09 -20.74 1.64
CA LEU A 138 -12.97 -21.00 3.08
C LEU A 138 -14.31 -21.30 3.78
N GLN A 139 -15.44 -20.75 3.31
CA GLN A 139 -16.76 -21.00 3.91
C GLN A 139 -17.28 -22.43 3.73
N HIS A 140 -16.74 -23.20 2.77
CA HIS A 140 -17.24 -24.53 2.42
C HIS A 140 -16.23 -25.66 2.68
N PHE A 141 -15.08 -25.33 3.27
CA PHE A 141 -13.94 -26.24 3.41
C PHE A 141 -13.37 -26.28 4.84
N THR A 142 -14.09 -25.71 5.81
CA THR A 142 -13.85 -25.96 7.23
C THR A 142 -14.85 -27.01 7.70
N GLU A 143 -14.34 -28.14 8.21
CA GLU A 143 -15.16 -29.16 8.90
C GLU A 143 -15.81 -28.61 10.17
#